data_AF-A0A919BQ54-F1
#
_entry.id   AF-A0A919BQ54-F1
#
_cell.length_a   1.000
_cell.length_b   1.000
_cell.length_c   1.000
_cell.angle_alpha   90.00
_cell.angle_beta   90.00
_cell.angle_gamma   90.00
#
_symmetry.space_group_name_H-M   'P 1'
#
loop_
_entity.id
_entity.type
_entity.pdbx_description
1 polymer ?
#
loop_
_entity_poly.entity_id
_entity_poly.type
_entity_poly.pdbx_seq_one_letter_code
_entity_poly.pdbx_strand_id
1 'polypeptide(L)'
;MPLQRALLVEAGHRCAIPTCRQWPTEFAHIKPYRQVLEHTFENIIVVCPTCHARYDNTKEIDRKSMLQYKQNLAVLNGRYTEVERQVLKVYAKMWVPMEEAHSEKGSLLDLFREAMGENHHTFGFGDISVSDGMWWLLSNLIDDEIVTITPYYSGVEGAPPGGVVALTGKGLELIRRMVAAEPL
;
A
#
# COMPACT_ATOMS: atom_id res chain seq x y z
N MET A 1 -18.99 16.14 -13.22
CA MET A 1 -18.84 14.67 -13.34
C MET A 1 -18.05 14.12 -12.15
N PRO A 2 -18.70 13.70 -11.06
CA PRO A 2 -18.02 13.24 -9.83
C PRO A 2 -17.07 12.07 -10.06
N LEU A 3 -17.48 11.08 -10.88
CA LEU A 3 -16.71 9.86 -11.14
C LEU A 3 -15.37 10.12 -11.85
N GLN A 4 -15.37 10.92 -12.92
CA GLN A 4 -14.15 11.23 -13.67
C GLN A 4 -13.11 11.93 -12.80
N ARG A 5 -13.55 12.89 -11.96
CA ARG A 5 -12.68 13.55 -11.00
C ARG A 5 -12.11 12.53 -10.01
N ALA A 6 -12.94 11.66 -9.44
CA ALA A 6 -12.48 10.66 -8.48
C ALA A 6 -11.40 9.74 -9.09
N LEU A 7 -11.61 9.27 -10.33
CA LEU A 7 -10.66 8.42 -11.05
C LEU A 7 -9.34 9.16 -11.35
N LEU A 8 -9.40 10.42 -11.76
CA LEU A 8 -8.20 11.22 -12.00
C LEU A 8 -7.44 11.51 -10.71
N VAL A 9 -8.14 11.77 -9.60
CA VAL A 9 -7.52 11.99 -8.28
C VAL A 9 -6.85 10.71 -7.77
N GLU A 10 -7.51 9.55 -7.87
CA GLU A 10 -6.96 8.24 -7.51
C GLU A 10 -5.66 7.93 -8.28
N ALA A 11 -5.62 8.28 -9.57
CA ALA A 11 -4.44 8.08 -10.40
C ALA A 11 -3.40 9.21 -10.31
N GLY A 12 -3.64 10.24 -9.48
CA GLY A 12 -2.78 11.41 -9.38
C GLY A 12 -2.60 12.14 -10.73
N HIS A 13 -3.63 12.15 -11.57
CA HIS A 13 -3.64 12.71 -12.93
C HIS A 13 -2.55 12.16 -13.87
N ARG A 14 -2.06 10.94 -13.62
CA ARG A 14 -1.04 10.25 -14.44
C ARG A 14 -1.50 8.85 -14.82
N CYS A 15 -0.83 8.24 -15.80
CA CYS A 15 -1.05 6.83 -16.11
C CYS A 15 -0.84 5.96 -14.87
N ALA A 16 -1.81 5.10 -14.56
CA ALA A 16 -1.81 4.23 -13.40
C ALA A 16 -0.75 3.13 -13.43
N ILE A 17 -0.17 2.83 -14.59
CA ILE A 17 0.90 1.83 -14.69
C ILE A 17 2.15 2.38 -13.99
N PRO A 18 2.64 1.71 -12.93
CA PRO A 18 3.61 2.30 -12.00
C PRO A 18 4.88 2.86 -12.65
N THR A 19 5.38 2.18 -13.68
CA THR A 19 6.61 2.57 -14.41
C THR A 19 6.37 3.58 -15.53
N CYS A 20 5.13 3.78 -15.97
CA CYS A 20 4.81 4.63 -17.12
C CYS A 20 4.56 6.08 -16.71
N ARG A 21 3.54 6.32 -15.86
CA ARG A 21 3.11 7.65 -15.37
C ARG A 21 2.97 8.77 -16.41
N GLN A 22 2.85 8.44 -17.70
CA GLN A 22 2.75 9.41 -18.79
C GLN A 22 1.42 10.18 -18.78
N TRP A 23 1.40 11.29 -19.51
CA TRP A 23 0.21 12.06 -19.87
C TRP A 23 0.20 12.30 -21.39
N PRO A 24 -0.96 12.52 -22.04
CA PRO A 24 -2.32 12.51 -21.49
C PRO A 24 -2.81 11.11 -21.10
N THR A 25 -3.94 11.05 -20.39
CA THR A 25 -4.58 9.80 -19.92
C THR A 25 -6.00 9.65 -20.44
N GLU A 26 -6.44 8.39 -20.46
CA GLU A 26 -7.76 7.92 -20.87
C GLU A 26 -8.33 6.99 -19.79
N PHE A 27 -9.65 6.76 -19.84
CA PHE A 27 -10.35 5.86 -18.94
C PHE A 27 -10.52 4.50 -19.61
N ALA A 28 -9.92 3.47 -19.04
CA ALA A 28 -10.00 2.09 -19.52
C ALA A 28 -10.89 1.25 -18.62
N HIS A 29 -11.76 0.41 -19.21
CA HIS A 29 -12.54 -0.56 -18.46
C HIS A 29 -11.73 -1.84 -18.19
N ILE A 30 -11.64 -2.24 -16.93
CA ILE A 30 -10.94 -3.47 -16.53
C ILE A 30 -11.76 -4.72 -16.91
N LYS A 31 -13.08 -4.71 -16.72
CA LYS A 31 -14.01 -5.67 -17.34
C LYS A 31 -14.64 -4.98 -18.56
N PRO A 32 -14.62 -5.60 -19.74
CA PRO A 32 -15.15 -4.97 -20.95
C PRO A 32 -16.56 -4.42 -20.76
N TYR A 33 -16.80 -3.18 -21.20
CA TYR A 33 -18.11 -2.54 -21.07
C TYR A 33 -19.25 -3.40 -21.61
N ARG A 34 -19.03 -4.11 -22.72
CA ARG A 34 -20.03 -5.04 -23.31
C ARG A 34 -20.55 -6.13 -22.35
N GLN A 35 -19.84 -6.41 -21.26
CA GLN A 35 -20.22 -7.42 -20.26
C GLN A 35 -20.92 -6.82 -19.05
N VAL A 36 -20.52 -5.61 -18.65
CA VAL A 36 -20.99 -4.98 -17.40
C VAL A 36 -22.02 -3.88 -17.64
N LEU A 37 -22.00 -3.24 -18.81
CA LEU A 37 -22.89 -2.16 -19.24
C LEU A 37 -22.98 -0.99 -18.25
N GLU A 38 -21.92 -0.78 -17.45
CA GLU A 38 -21.86 0.26 -16.44
C GLU A 38 -20.46 0.89 -16.34
N HIS A 39 -20.41 2.11 -15.83
CA HIS A 39 -19.19 2.84 -15.49
C HIS A 39 -19.08 2.94 -13.97
N THR A 40 -18.44 1.97 -13.35
CA THR A 40 -18.18 1.96 -11.90
C THR A 40 -16.76 2.41 -11.61
N PHE A 41 -16.57 2.98 -10.42
CA PHE A 41 -15.25 3.42 -9.98
C PHE A 41 -14.26 2.26 -9.93
N GLU A 42 -14.71 1.09 -9.50
CA GLU A 42 -13.94 -0.14 -9.32
C GLU A 42 -13.52 -0.75 -10.66
N ASN A 43 -14.33 -0.57 -11.71
CA ASN A 43 -14.09 -1.18 -13.01
C ASN A 43 -13.38 -0.26 -14.00
N ILE A 44 -13.05 0.98 -13.61
CA ILE A 44 -12.36 1.94 -14.47
C ILE A 44 -10.99 2.27 -13.89
N ILE A 45 -9.98 2.29 -14.75
CA ILE A 45 -8.61 2.70 -14.41
C ILE A 45 -8.13 3.77 -15.39
N VAL A 46 -7.34 4.72 -14.90
CA VAL A 46 -6.78 5.81 -15.71
C VAL A 46 -5.42 5.40 -16.26
N VAL A 47 -5.26 5.30 -17.58
CA VAL A 47 -4.02 4.89 -18.25
C VAL A 47 -3.70 5.79 -19.44
N CYS A 48 -2.45 5.86 -19.90
CA CYS A 48 -2.13 6.59 -21.13
C CYS A 48 -2.55 5.77 -22.38
N PRO A 49 -2.70 6.40 -23.56
CA PRO A 49 -3.13 5.72 -24.79
C PRO A 49 -2.25 4.50 -25.14
N THR A 50 -0.94 4.58 -24.92
CA THR A 50 -0.01 3.47 -25.16
C THR A 50 -0.31 2.27 -24.26
N CYS A 51 -0.48 2.51 -22.96
CA CYS A 51 -0.79 1.45 -22.01
C CYS A 51 -2.20 0.89 -22.22
N HIS A 52 -3.15 1.73 -22.62
CA HIS A 52 -4.50 1.33 -23.00
C HIS A 52 -4.46 0.37 -24.20
N ALA A 53 -3.72 0.71 -25.26
CA ALA A 53 -3.54 -0.15 -26.43
C ALA A 53 -2.83 -1.48 -26.09
N ARG A 54 -1.85 -1.46 -25.19
CA ARG A 54 -1.17 -2.68 -24.71
C ARG A 54 -2.10 -3.62 -23.95
N TYR A 55 -3.13 -3.06 -23.31
CA TYR A 55 -4.17 -3.83 -22.64
C TYR A 55 -5.26 -4.31 -23.61
N ASP A 56 -5.80 -3.43 -24.46
CA ASP A 56 -6.95 -3.75 -25.30
C ASP A 56 -6.58 -4.44 -26.61
N ASN A 57 -5.50 -4.03 -27.26
CA ASN A 57 -5.14 -4.48 -28.60
C ASN A 57 -4.11 -5.61 -28.57
N THR A 58 -2.95 -5.38 -27.95
CA THR A 58 -1.83 -6.34 -28.00
C THR A 58 -1.89 -7.41 -26.91
N LYS A 59 -2.69 -7.18 -25.86
CA LYS A 59 -2.84 -8.09 -24.70
C LYS A 59 -1.52 -8.38 -23.97
N GLU A 60 -0.52 -7.50 -24.10
CA GLU A 60 0.73 -7.57 -23.32
C GLU A 60 0.48 -7.29 -21.83
N ILE A 61 -0.52 -6.47 -21.53
CA ILE A 61 -1.00 -6.24 -20.18
C ILE A 61 -2.29 -7.02 -20.07
N ASP A 62 -2.35 -7.95 -19.13
CA ASP A 62 -3.54 -8.76 -18.91
C ASP A 62 -4.47 -8.11 -17.88
N ARG A 63 -5.70 -8.62 -17.81
CA ARG A 63 -6.73 -8.10 -16.90
C ARG A 63 -6.37 -8.23 -15.42
N LYS A 64 -5.63 -9.27 -15.02
CA LYS A 64 -5.19 -9.45 -13.63
C LYS A 64 -4.20 -8.35 -13.27
N SER A 65 -3.27 -8.02 -14.16
CA SER A 65 -2.36 -6.89 -13.99
C SER A 65 -3.12 -5.56 -13.83
N MET A 66 -4.16 -5.31 -14.64
CA MET A 66 -4.98 -4.10 -14.52
C MET A 66 -5.73 -4.00 -13.19
N LEU A 67 -6.27 -5.12 -12.68
CA LEU A 67 -6.86 -5.18 -11.33
C LEU A 67 -5.83 -4.85 -10.25
N GLN A 68 -4.64 -5.45 -10.35
CA GLN A 68 -3.55 -5.18 -9.41
C GLN A 68 -3.13 -3.71 -9.43
N TYR A 69 -3.01 -3.10 -10.62
CA TYR A 69 -2.67 -1.68 -10.73
C TYR A 69 -3.74 -0.79 -10.10
N LYS A 70 -5.02 -1.09 -10.34
CA LYS A 70 -6.15 -0.35 -9.74
C LYS A 70 -6.11 -0.42 -8.21
N GLN A 71 -5.92 -1.62 -7.65
CA GLN A 71 -5.81 -1.82 -6.20
C GLN A 71 -4.58 -1.07 -5.63
N ASN A 72 -3.45 -1.12 -6.33
CA ASN A 72 -2.26 -0.41 -5.91
C ASN A 72 -2.43 1.12 -5.99
N LEU A 73 -3.26 1.67 -6.89
CA LEU A 73 -3.54 3.11 -6.93
C LEU A 73 -4.28 3.57 -5.68
N ALA A 74 -5.30 2.80 -5.27
CA ALA A 74 -6.10 3.08 -4.08
C ALA A 74 -5.25 3.16 -2.80
N VAL A 75 -4.08 2.52 -2.81
CA VAL A 75 -3.17 2.43 -1.66
C VAL A 75 -1.94 3.32 -1.77
N LEU A 76 -1.34 3.46 -2.96
CA LEU A 76 0.06 3.92 -3.08
C LEU A 76 0.28 5.15 -3.96
N ASN A 77 -0.62 5.48 -4.88
CA ASN A 77 -0.27 6.45 -5.93
C ASN A 77 -0.55 7.90 -5.53
N GLY A 78 0.36 8.43 -4.72
CA GLY A 78 0.53 9.86 -4.48
C GLY A 78 0.46 10.26 -3.01
N ARG A 79 -0.05 9.37 -2.15
CA ARG A 79 -0.15 9.61 -0.71
C ARG A 79 1.17 9.38 0.02
N TYR A 80 1.86 8.28 -0.32
CA TYR A 80 3.15 7.95 0.28
C TYR A 80 4.32 8.28 -0.65
N THR A 81 5.40 8.79 -0.08
CA THR A 81 6.69 9.06 -0.73
C THR A 81 7.40 7.75 -1.09
N GLU A 82 8.52 7.84 -1.81
CA GLU A 82 9.32 6.65 -2.13
C GLU A 82 9.91 6.00 -0.86
N VAL A 83 10.35 6.79 0.11
CA VAL A 83 10.90 6.28 1.38
C VAL A 83 9.84 5.48 2.13
N GLU A 84 8.64 6.04 2.25
CA GLU A 84 7.50 5.38 2.90
C GLU A 84 7.11 4.08 2.20
N ARG A 85 7.10 4.06 0.87
CA ARG A 85 6.89 2.82 0.11
C ARG A 85 7.97 1.78 0.37
N GLN A 86 9.23 2.18 0.53
CA GLN A 86 10.31 1.24 0.85
C GLN A 86 10.14 0.66 2.26
N VAL A 87 9.72 1.47 3.23
CA VAL A 87 9.39 1.00 4.59
C VAL A 87 8.28 -0.06 4.55
N LEU A 88 7.18 0.19 3.83
CA LEU A 88 6.11 -0.80 3.66
C LEU A 88 6.61 -2.11 3.01
N LYS A 89 7.49 -2.02 2.01
CA LYS A 89 8.10 -3.21 1.38
C LYS A 89 8.97 -4.00 2.34
N VAL A 90 9.72 -3.33 3.23
CA VAL A 90 10.53 -4.00 4.25
C VAL A 90 9.63 -4.82 5.16
N TYR A 91 8.55 -4.22 5.69
CA TYR A 91 7.58 -4.94 6.50
C TYR A 91 6.92 -6.11 5.77
N ALA A 92 6.52 -5.94 4.51
CA ALA A 92 5.97 -7.02 3.70
C ALA A 92 6.96 -8.18 3.51
N LYS A 93 8.26 -7.90 3.34
CA LYS A 93 9.30 -8.95 3.25
C LYS A 93 9.53 -9.67 4.59
N MET A 94 9.44 -8.95 5.71
CA MET A 94 9.55 -9.54 7.04
C MET A 94 8.34 -10.42 7.39
N TRP A 95 7.18 -10.13 6.78
CA TRP A 95 5.94 -10.87 6.99
C TRP A 95 5.93 -12.27 6.35
N VAL A 96 6.43 -12.41 5.10
CA VAL A 96 6.35 -13.65 4.31
C VAL A 96 6.84 -14.91 5.06
N PRO A 97 8.02 -14.94 5.70
CA PRO A 97 8.50 -16.13 6.39
C PRO A 97 7.66 -16.53 7.61
N MET A 98 6.92 -15.58 8.18
CA MET A 98 6.22 -15.77 9.45
C MET A 98 4.80 -16.32 9.23
N GLU A 99 4.14 -15.96 8.14
CA GLU A 99 2.87 -16.55 7.73
C GLU A 99 3.04 -18.04 7.37
N GLU A 100 4.15 -18.39 6.72
CA GLU A 100 4.53 -19.78 6.45
C GLU A 100 4.79 -20.58 7.74
N ALA A 101 5.42 -19.96 8.75
CA ALA A 101 5.69 -20.59 10.04
C ALA A 101 4.45 -20.76 10.95
N HIS A 102 3.43 -19.92 10.80
CA HIS A 102 2.23 -19.93 11.63
C HIS A 102 1.03 -20.69 11.04
N SER A 103 1.14 -21.20 9.81
CA SER A 103 0.06 -21.95 9.13
C SER A 103 -0.43 -23.18 9.92
N GLU A 104 0.36 -23.71 10.87
CA GLU A 104 -0.01 -24.87 11.69
C GLU A 104 -0.78 -24.54 13.01
N LYS A 105 -0.86 -23.27 13.44
CA LYS A 105 -1.43 -22.89 14.76
C LYS A 105 -2.57 -21.86 14.72
N GLY A 106 -3.04 -21.48 13.52
CA GLY A 106 -4.09 -20.49 13.32
C GLY A 106 -3.58 -19.23 12.61
N SER A 107 -4.50 -18.39 12.09
CA SER A 107 -4.10 -17.16 11.41
C SER A 107 -3.33 -16.29 12.39
N LEU A 108 -2.16 -15.84 11.97
CA LEU A 108 -1.35 -14.88 12.71
C LEU A 108 -2.21 -13.70 13.19
N LEU A 109 -3.11 -13.21 12.32
CA LEU A 109 -4.05 -12.14 12.63
C LEU A 109 -4.99 -12.42 13.80
N ASP A 110 -5.39 -13.67 14.02
CA ASP A 110 -6.28 -14.04 15.12
C ASP A 110 -5.49 -14.02 16.44
N LEU A 111 -4.25 -14.55 16.42
CA LEU A 111 -3.29 -14.39 17.52
C LEU A 111 -3.00 -12.90 17.81
N PHE A 112 -2.88 -12.08 16.76
CA PHE A 112 -2.69 -10.64 16.85
C PHE A 112 -3.90 -9.94 17.44
N ARG A 113 -5.13 -10.27 17.01
CA ARG A 113 -6.38 -9.69 17.51
C ARG A 113 -6.64 -10.07 18.96
N GLU A 114 -6.25 -11.28 19.37
CA GLU A 114 -6.32 -11.74 20.75
C GLU A 114 -5.24 -11.09 21.64
N ALA A 115 -4.02 -10.89 21.13
CA ALA A 115 -2.94 -10.20 21.84
C ALA A 115 -3.17 -8.68 21.96
N MET A 116 -3.81 -8.09 20.95
CA MET A 116 -4.25 -6.69 20.90
C MET A 116 -5.66 -6.55 21.49
N GLY A 117 -5.86 -6.95 22.75
CA GLY A 117 -7.05 -6.54 23.50
C GLY A 117 -7.26 -5.01 23.39
N GLU A 118 -8.50 -4.54 23.56
CA GLU A 118 -9.07 -3.24 23.14
C GLU A 118 -8.25 -1.94 23.38
N ASN A 119 -7.10 -1.98 24.06
CA ASN A 119 -6.35 -0.81 24.54
C ASN A 119 -4.86 -0.72 24.11
N HIS A 120 -4.36 -1.53 23.16
CA HIS A 120 -2.97 -1.37 22.68
C HIS A 120 -2.91 -0.91 21.22
N HIS A 121 -2.50 0.35 20.99
CA HIS A 121 -2.43 0.99 19.68
C HIS A 121 -1.14 0.70 18.89
N THR A 122 -0.18 0.00 19.50
CA THR A 122 1.18 -0.14 18.95
C THR A 122 1.69 -1.56 19.15
N PHE A 123 2.09 -2.23 18.07
CA PHE A 123 2.71 -3.54 18.12
C PHE A 123 4.11 -3.45 17.53
N GLY A 124 5.15 -3.70 18.33
CA GLY A 124 6.55 -3.75 17.91
C GLY A 124 6.84 -5.02 17.12
N PHE A 125 6.47 -5.06 15.85
CA PHE A 125 6.89 -6.10 14.93
C PHE A 125 7.95 -5.54 13.99
N GLY A 126 9.16 -6.11 14.01
CA GLY A 126 10.18 -5.80 13.00
C GLY A 126 10.66 -4.35 13.04
N ASP A 127 10.86 -3.85 14.25
CA ASP A 127 11.26 -2.49 14.60
C ASP A 127 12.35 -1.92 13.68
N ILE A 128 11.97 -0.92 12.86
CA ILE A 128 12.92 -0.16 12.05
C ILE A 128 13.38 1.04 12.88
N SER A 129 14.64 1.03 13.31
CA SER A 129 15.25 2.16 14.00
C SER A 129 15.47 3.32 13.03
N VAL A 130 14.98 4.49 13.41
CA VAL A 130 15.24 5.76 12.74
C VAL A 130 15.91 6.73 13.71
N SER A 131 16.90 7.48 13.24
CA SER A 131 17.51 8.53 14.05
C SER A 131 16.53 9.66 14.33
N ASP A 132 16.74 10.38 15.43
CA ASP A 132 15.98 11.60 15.69
C ASP A 132 16.07 12.59 14.53
N GLY A 133 14.96 13.26 14.25
CA GLY A 133 14.81 14.13 13.09
C GLY A 133 14.67 13.43 11.74
N MET A 134 14.61 12.08 11.65
CA MET A 134 14.27 11.37 10.40
C MET A 134 12.78 10.99 10.32
N TRP A 135 12.02 11.17 11.39
CA TRP A 135 10.59 10.79 11.46
C TRP A 135 9.73 11.46 10.38
N TRP A 136 10.06 12.68 9.96
CA TRP A 136 9.32 13.42 8.92
C TRP A 136 9.35 12.72 7.56
N LEU A 137 10.33 11.84 7.31
CA LEU A 137 10.36 11.04 6.08
C LEU A 137 9.17 10.08 5.99
N LEU A 138 8.51 9.82 7.13
CA LEU A 138 7.39 8.90 7.28
C LEU A 138 6.08 9.63 7.64
N SER A 139 6.01 10.94 7.40
CA SER A 139 4.90 11.77 7.87
C SER A 139 3.53 11.27 7.40
N ASN A 140 3.40 10.85 6.15
CA ASN A 140 2.11 10.38 5.63
C ASN A 140 1.75 9.02 6.24
N LEU A 141 2.71 8.11 6.45
CA LEU A 141 2.46 6.84 7.14
C LEU A 141 2.03 7.05 8.60
N ILE A 142 2.56 8.07 9.26
CA ILE A 142 2.19 8.43 10.63
C ILE A 142 0.79 9.07 10.64
N ASP A 143 0.56 10.06 9.78
CA ASP A 143 -0.72 10.76 9.65
C ASP A 143 -1.87 9.80 9.30
N ASP A 144 -1.56 8.74 8.55
CA ASP A 144 -2.50 7.70 8.17
C ASP A 144 -2.64 6.59 9.20
N GLU A 145 -1.94 6.70 10.33
CA GLU A 145 -1.90 5.71 11.40
C GLU A 145 -1.51 4.32 10.87
N ILE A 146 -0.65 4.25 9.85
CA ILE A 146 -0.09 3.01 9.33
C ILE A 146 1.10 2.57 10.17
N VAL A 147 1.92 3.53 10.58
CA VAL A 147 3.03 3.31 11.50
C VAL A 147 2.91 4.25 12.70
N THR A 148 3.51 3.82 13.81
CA THR A 148 3.80 4.69 14.94
C THR A 148 5.31 4.80 15.11
N ILE A 149 5.75 5.85 15.82
CA ILE A 149 7.15 5.98 16.24
C ILE A 149 7.19 6.05 17.75
N THR A 150 7.80 5.05 18.36
CA THR A 150 8.08 5.05 19.80
C THR A 150 9.49 5.59 20.02
N PRO A 151 9.67 6.71 20.73
CA PRO A 151 11.00 7.20 21.03
C PRO A 151 11.78 6.17 21.87
N TYR A 152 13.04 5.98 21.53
CA TYR A 152 13.95 5.09 22.23
C TYR A 152 15.22 5.83 22.64
N TYR A 153 15.60 5.68 23.91
CA TYR A 153 16.83 6.22 24.47
C TYR A 153 17.81 5.06 24.69
N SER A 154 18.95 5.08 23.99
CA SER A 154 19.94 4.01 24.06
C SER A 154 20.66 3.91 25.41
N GLY A 155 20.52 4.92 26.29
CA GLY A 155 21.23 4.99 27.57
C GLY A 155 22.75 5.17 27.44
N VAL A 156 23.28 5.21 26.21
CA VAL A 156 24.70 5.40 25.91
C VAL A 156 24.97 6.90 25.85
N GLU A 157 25.92 7.35 26.66
CA GLU A 157 26.33 8.76 26.71
C GLU A 157 26.81 9.24 25.34
N GLY A 158 26.19 10.29 24.82
CA GLY A 158 26.50 10.88 23.50
C GLY A 158 25.86 10.18 22.29
N ALA A 159 25.10 9.10 22.48
CA ALA A 159 24.31 8.53 21.39
C ALA A 159 23.12 9.44 21.05
N PRO A 160 22.86 9.75 19.77
CA PRO A 160 21.71 10.55 19.40
C PRO A 160 20.42 9.81 19.79
N PRO A 161 19.39 10.54 20.24
CA PRO A 161 18.07 9.95 20.43
C PRO A 161 17.58 9.34 19.11
N GLY A 162 16.71 8.34 19.22
CA GLY A 162 16.13 7.66 18.07
C GLY A 162 14.67 7.32 18.31
N GLY A 163 14.03 6.82 17.27
CA GLY A 163 12.69 6.28 17.31
C GLY A 163 12.66 4.90 16.70
N VAL A 164 11.80 4.05 17.24
CA VAL A 164 11.46 2.77 16.64
C VAL A 164 10.17 2.96 15.87
N VAL A 165 10.23 2.76 14.56
CA VAL A 165 9.05 2.69 13.70
C VAL A 165 8.43 1.31 13.90
N ALA A 166 7.13 1.25 14.16
CA ALA A 166 6.38 0.01 14.31
C ALA A 166 5.05 0.09 13.56
N LEU A 167 4.54 -1.03 13.05
CA LEU A 167 3.22 -1.08 12.41
C LEU A 167 2.11 -0.92 13.45
N THR A 168 1.06 -0.19 13.09
CA THR A 168 -0.21 -0.21 13.82
C THR A 168 -1.05 -1.42 13.38
N GLY A 169 -2.21 -1.65 14.01
CA GLY A 169 -3.16 -2.66 13.52
C GLY A 169 -3.64 -2.38 12.08
N LYS A 170 -3.80 -1.11 11.70
CA LYS A 170 -4.17 -0.70 10.35
C LYS A 170 -3.03 -0.94 9.36
N GLY A 171 -1.79 -0.66 9.77
CA GLY A 171 -0.61 -0.97 8.97
C GLY A 171 -0.39 -2.47 8.78
N LEU A 172 -0.67 -3.28 9.80
CA LEU A 172 -0.59 -4.73 9.71
C LEU A 172 -1.56 -5.29 8.67
N GLU A 173 -2.82 -4.85 8.73
CA GLU A 173 -3.84 -5.25 7.75
C GLU A 173 -3.44 -4.84 6.33
N LEU A 174 -2.90 -3.62 6.17
CA LEU A 174 -2.35 -3.15 4.89
C LEU A 174 -1.24 -4.08 4.38
N ILE A 175 -0.27 -4.43 5.23
CA ILE A 175 0.83 -5.33 4.85
C ILE A 175 0.30 -6.71 4.47
N ARG A 176 -0.68 -7.24 5.19
CA ARG A 176 -1.28 -8.54 4.86
C ARG A 176 -1.88 -8.54 3.46
N ARG A 177 -2.77 -7.60 3.13
CA ARG A 177 -3.38 -7.62 1.78
C ARG A 177 -2.36 -7.32 0.68
N MET A 178 -1.28 -6.58 1.00
CA MET A 178 -0.12 -6.42 0.11
C MET A 178 0.61 -7.75 -0.15
N VAL A 179 0.83 -8.58 0.88
CA VAL A 179 1.55 -9.87 0.76
C VAL A 179 0.67 -10.94 0.12
N ALA A 180 -0.58 -11.05 0.54
CA ALA A 180 -1.52 -12.03 0.01
C ALA A 180 -1.92 -11.75 -1.45
N ALA A 181 -1.51 -10.60 -2.00
CA ALA A 181 -2.05 -10.05 -3.24
C ALA A 181 -3.60 -10.02 -3.24
N GLU A 182 -4.18 -9.97 -2.04
CA GLU A 182 -5.60 -9.82 -1.82
C GLU A 182 -6.00 -8.37 -2.11
N PRO A 183 -7.25 -8.11 -2.50
CA PRO A 183 -7.74 -6.75 -2.66
C PRO A 183 -7.49 -5.96 -1.39
N LEU A 184 -6.64 -4.93 -1.51
CA LEU A 184 -6.40 -3.96 -0.45
C LEU A 184 -7.65 -3.12 -0.17
#